data_AF-A0A261UIU3-F1
#
_entry.id   AF-A0A261UIU3-F1
#
_cell.length_a   1.000
_cell.length_b   1.000
_cell.length_c   1.000
_cell.angle_alpha   90.00
_cell.angle_beta   90.00
_cell.angle_gamma   90.00
#
_symmetry.space_group_name_H-M   'P 1'
#
loop_
_entity.id
_entity.type
_entity.pdbx_description
1 polymer ?
#
loop_
_entity_poly.entity_id
_entity_poly.type
_entity_poly.pdbx_seq_one_letter_code
_entity_poly.pdbx_strand_id
1 'polypeptide(L)'
;MWASFNHIQSASRPTCRELLTDGAPRPSPTAEPTVFRVRQLVILGVTEEGQRFRPSDWAERLAGVMAQFRPPGSAPASPLYYSPYVLPVIVDGYRSVVVDERLRELEPLAWKFVMDFATDNHLKTEEREIAHPS
;
A
#
# COMPACT_ATOMS: atom_id res chain seq x y z
N MET A 1 -31.88 -56.00 -0.66
CA MET A 1 -32.75 -56.39 0.47
C MET A 1 -31.95 -56.31 1.76
N TRP A 2 -32.52 -55.58 2.72
CA TRP A 2 -32.37 -55.67 4.18
C TRP A 2 -31.09 -56.22 4.84
N ALA A 3 -30.41 -55.30 5.56
CA ALA A 3 -30.09 -55.31 7.00
C ALA A 3 -29.82 -56.65 7.75
N SER A 4 -28.72 -56.68 8.51
CA SER A 4 -28.63 -56.82 9.99
C SER A 4 -27.14 -56.82 10.41
N PHE A 5 -26.61 -55.91 11.25
CA PHE A 5 -26.71 -55.82 12.73
C PHE A 5 -26.40 -57.17 13.43
N ASN A 6 -25.57 -57.33 14.47
CA ASN A 6 -25.01 -56.46 15.50
C ASN A 6 -24.02 -57.31 16.36
N HIS A 7 -22.97 -56.73 16.98
CA HIS A 7 -22.64 -57.05 18.39
C HIS A 7 -21.71 -56.01 19.07
N ILE A 8 -22.33 -55.01 19.73
CA ILE A 8 -22.19 -54.54 21.14
C ILE A 8 -20.84 -54.83 21.86
N GLN A 9 -20.12 -53.87 22.47
CA GLN A 9 -20.31 -53.29 23.84
C GLN A 9 -19.32 -52.12 24.05
N SER A 10 -19.71 -50.92 24.51
CA SER A 10 -20.16 -50.46 25.86
C SER A 10 -19.02 -49.82 26.67
N ALA A 11 -19.18 -48.55 27.07
CA ALA A 11 -18.66 -47.86 28.27
C ALA A 11 -18.60 -46.34 27.98
N SER A 12 -19.50 -45.49 28.52
CA SER A 12 -19.50 -44.93 29.88
C SER A 12 -19.15 -43.44 29.82
N ARG A 13 -20.16 -42.59 30.05
CA ARG A 13 -20.00 -41.17 30.38
C ARG A 13 -19.35 -41.04 31.76
N PRO A 14 -18.59 -39.96 31.99
CA PRO A 14 -19.01 -39.07 33.07
C PRO A 14 -18.90 -37.57 32.71
N THR A 15 -20.01 -36.89 33.00
CA THR A 15 -20.14 -35.60 33.70
C THR A 15 -19.05 -34.54 33.50
N CYS A 16 -19.43 -33.47 32.79
CA CYS A 16 -18.83 -32.15 32.89
C CYS A 16 -18.78 -31.72 34.36
N ARG A 17 -17.58 -31.65 34.93
CA ARG A 17 -17.33 -31.02 36.22
C ARG A 17 -16.80 -29.61 35.97
N GLU A 18 -17.69 -28.66 36.22
CA GLU A 18 -17.43 -27.24 36.43
C GLU A 18 -16.23 -27.05 37.39
N LEU A 19 -15.19 -26.38 36.91
CA LEU A 19 -14.23 -25.66 37.75
C LEU A 19 -14.15 -24.24 37.20
N LEU A 20 -14.95 -23.37 37.82
CA LEU A 20 -14.73 -21.94 37.83
C LEU A 20 -13.39 -21.67 38.51
N THR A 21 -12.40 -21.25 37.74
CA THR A 21 -11.27 -20.48 38.26
C THR A 21 -11.13 -19.21 37.43
N ASP A 22 -11.44 -18.13 38.13
CA ASP A 22 -11.16 -16.73 37.89
C ASP A 22 -9.78 -16.48 37.24
N GLY A 23 -9.73 -15.51 36.32
CA GLY A 23 -8.47 -14.98 35.78
C GLY A 23 -8.45 -14.86 34.27
N ALA A 24 -9.29 -14.00 33.69
CA ALA A 24 -9.03 -13.51 32.34
C ALA A 24 -7.63 -12.84 32.34
N PRO A 25 -6.67 -13.27 31.49
CA PRO A 25 -5.44 -12.53 31.35
C PRO A 25 -5.80 -11.14 30.82
N ARG A 26 -5.31 -10.08 31.49
CA ARG A 26 -5.23 -8.74 30.91
C ARG A 26 -4.68 -8.90 29.48
N PRO A 27 -5.20 -8.19 28.47
CA PRO A 27 -4.50 -8.14 27.19
C PRO A 27 -3.12 -7.54 27.48
N SER A 28 -2.09 -8.38 27.39
CA SER A 28 -0.71 -7.93 27.31
C SER A 28 -0.63 -6.87 26.20
N PRO A 29 0.20 -5.82 26.32
CA PRO A 29 0.54 -4.99 25.18
C PRO A 29 1.37 -5.88 24.24
N THR A 30 0.70 -6.65 23.39
CA THR A 30 1.28 -7.21 22.17
C THR A 30 1.95 -6.03 21.49
N ALA A 31 3.27 -6.08 21.33
CA ALA A 31 4.04 -5.02 20.68
C ALA A 31 3.34 -4.67 19.36
N GLU A 32 2.63 -3.54 19.33
CA GLU A 32 2.07 -3.04 18.10
C GLU A 32 3.27 -2.78 17.19
N PRO A 33 3.27 -3.27 15.94
CA PRO A 33 4.33 -2.91 15.01
C PRO A 33 4.37 -1.39 14.97
N THR A 34 5.53 -0.78 15.20
CA THR A 34 5.68 0.67 15.14
C THR A 34 5.34 1.10 13.72
N VAL A 35 4.10 1.52 13.49
CA VAL A 35 3.67 1.92 12.15
C VAL A 35 4.16 3.35 11.93
N PHE A 36 5.07 3.53 10.98
CA PHE A 36 5.41 4.89 10.53
C PHE A 36 4.45 5.27 9.39
N ARG A 37 3.76 6.38 9.56
CA ARG A 37 2.87 6.95 8.55
C ARG A 37 3.70 7.68 7.51
N VAL A 38 3.54 7.30 6.25
CA VAL A 38 4.21 7.95 5.11
C VAL A 38 3.15 8.71 4.32
N ARG A 39 3.39 10.00 4.11
CA ARG A 39 2.54 10.83 3.27
C ARG A 39 2.97 10.72 1.82
N GLN A 40 1.99 10.58 0.94
CA GLN A 40 2.19 10.41 -0.48
C GLN A 40 1.20 11.28 -1.24
N LEU A 41 1.69 11.96 -2.27
CA LEU A 41 0.88 12.70 -3.22
C LEU A 41 0.54 11.78 -4.40
N VAL A 42 -0.73 11.71 -4.76
CA VAL A 42 -1.23 10.96 -5.90
C VAL A 42 -1.72 11.93 -6.95
N ILE A 43 -1.07 11.95 -8.11
CA ILE A 43 -1.55 12.68 -9.28
C ILE A 43 -2.42 11.72 -10.09
N LEU A 44 -3.71 12.02 -10.15
CA LEU A 44 -4.65 11.21 -10.89
C LEU A 44 -4.55 11.48 -12.39
N GLY A 45 -4.77 10.45 -13.20
CA GLY A 45 -4.91 10.58 -14.67
C GLY A 45 -6.22 11.20 -15.12
N VAL A 46 -6.79 12.09 -14.31
CA VAL A 46 -8.02 12.82 -14.57
C VAL A 46 -7.75 14.30 -14.29
N THR A 47 -8.22 15.17 -15.18
CA THR A 47 -8.14 16.61 -14.97
C THR A 47 -9.18 17.06 -13.94
N GLU A 48 -9.04 18.28 -13.43
CA GLU A 48 -10.04 18.92 -12.57
C GLU A 48 -11.42 19.01 -13.24
N GLU A 49 -11.45 19.04 -14.58
CA GLU A 49 -12.67 19.02 -15.40
C GLU A 49 -13.29 17.62 -15.56
N GLY A 50 -12.69 16.57 -14.97
CA GLY A 50 -13.17 15.20 -15.05
C GLY A 50 -12.79 14.48 -16.35
N GLN A 51 -11.89 15.03 -17.17
CA GLN A 51 -11.45 14.41 -18.41
C GLN A 51 -10.25 13.50 -18.18
N ARG A 52 -10.18 12.37 -18.90
CA ARG A 52 -9.02 11.48 -18.84
C ARG A 52 -7.80 12.12 -19.47
N PHE A 53 -6.71 12.24 -18.71
CA PHE A 53 -5.45 12.76 -19.21
C PHE A 53 -4.80 11.80 -20.22
N ARG A 54 -4.23 12.37 -21.28
CA ARG A 54 -3.58 11.66 -22.40
C ARG A 54 -2.23 12.32 -22.67
N PRO A 55 -1.23 11.56 -23.17
CA PRO A 55 -1.33 10.18 -23.63
C PRO A 55 -1.31 9.15 -22.49
N SER A 56 -1.69 7.89 -22.74
CA SER A 56 -1.89 6.90 -21.66
C SER A 56 -0.61 6.39 -21.01
N ASP A 57 0.54 6.73 -21.56
CA ASP A 57 1.90 6.42 -21.09
C ASP A 57 2.54 7.60 -20.32
N TRP A 58 1.77 8.65 -20.01
CA TRP A 58 2.29 9.84 -19.32
C TRP A 58 2.87 9.51 -17.93
N ALA A 59 2.24 8.58 -17.20
CA ALA A 59 2.64 8.22 -15.85
C ALA A 59 4.01 7.52 -15.86
N GLU A 60 4.19 6.59 -16.79
CA GLU A 60 5.44 5.87 -17.03
C GLU A 60 6.55 6.83 -17.48
N ARG A 61 6.22 7.84 -18.32
CA ARG A 61 7.18 8.88 -18.73
C ARG A 61 7.61 9.75 -17.55
N LEU A 62 6.66 10.22 -16.74
CA LEU A 62 6.96 11.04 -15.56
C LEU A 62 7.84 10.27 -14.58
N ALA A 63 7.50 9.01 -14.28
CA ALA A 63 8.31 8.16 -13.41
C ALA A 63 9.70 7.86 -14.00
N GLY A 64 9.81 7.73 -15.32
CA GLY A 64 11.08 7.57 -16.03
C GLY A 64 11.98 8.80 -15.93
N VAL A 65 11.43 10.01 -16.11
CA VAL A 65 12.17 11.27 -15.88
C VAL A 65 12.65 11.35 -14.43
N MET A 66 11.87 10.80 -13.50
CA MET A 66 12.23 10.78 -12.09
C MET A 66 13.23 9.71 -11.66
N ALA A 67 13.49 8.71 -12.51
CA ALA A 67 14.43 7.64 -12.21
C ALA A 67 15.88 8.12 -12.01
N GLN A 68 16.24 9.29 -12.58
CA GLN A 68 17.58 9.86 -12.51
C GLN A 68 17.89 10.56 -11.18
N PHE A 69 16.88 10.91 -10.37
CA PHE A 69 17.05 11.60 -9.10
C PHE A 69 17.27 10.61 -7.94
N ARG A 70 18.40 9.89 -7.99
CA ARG A 70 18.84 9.01 -6.90
C ARG A 70 19.89 9.68 -6.00
N PRO A 71 19.93 9.33 -4.71
CA PRO A 71 21.02 9.73 -3.84
C PRO A 71 22.38 9.22 -4.38
N PRO A 72 23.45 10.02 -4.28
CA PRO A 72 24.77 9.64 -4.75
C PRO A 72 25.26 8.38 -4.03
N GLY A 73 25.64 7.34 -4.80
CA GLY A 73 26.19 6.08 -4.26
C GLY A 73 25.34 4.82 -4.51
N SER A 74 24.13 4.93 -5.07
CA SER A 74 23.42 3.76 -5.58
C SER A 74 24.03 3.32 -6.91
N ALA A 75 24.52 2.07 -6.98
CA ALA A 75 25.08 1.45 -8.19
C ALA A 75 24.16 1.63 -9.41
N PRO A 76 24.71 1.58 -10.65
CA PRO A 76 23.93 1.70 -11.89
C PRO A 76 23.01 0.49 -12.05
N ALA A 77 21.89 0.49 -11.34
CA ALA A 77 20.86 -0.54 -11.47
C ALA A 77 20.02 -0.24 -12.71
N SER A 78 20.16 -1.15 -13.68
CA SER A 78 19.40 -1.44 -14.90
C SER A 78 18.32 -0.45 -15.39
N PRO A 79 18.15 -0.30 -16.72
CA PRO A 79 17.31 0.72 -17.38
C PRO A 79 15.78 0.66 -17.14
N LEU A 80 15.29 -0.14 -16.18
CA LEU A 80 13.87 -0.30 -15.84
C LEU A 80 13.53 0.07 -14.38
N TYR A 81 14.47 0.63 -13.62
CA TYR A 81 14.23 0.98 -12.22
C TYR A 81 13.66 2.39 -12.08
N TYR A 82 12.37 2.49 -11.75
CA TYR A 82 11.75 3.71 -11.25
C TYR A 82 12.36 4.12 -9.91
N SER A 83 12.26 5.41 -9.57
CA SER A 83 12.57 5.86 -8.21
C SER A 83 11.56 5.23 -7.24
N PRO A 84 11.96 4.68 -6.08
CA PRO A 84 11.01 4.12 -5.11
C PRO A 84 10.03 5.19 -4.60
N TYR A 85 10.35 6.46 -4.79
CA TYR A 85 9.52 7.60 -4.41
C TYR A 85 8.54 8.04 -5.49
N VAL A 86 8.68 7.61 -6.74
CA VAL A 86 7.79 8.02 -7.84
C VAL A 86 7.40 6.80 -8.66
N LEU A 87 6.16 6.35 -8.48
CA LEU A 87 5.68 5.09 -9.04
C LEU A 87 4.45 5.32 -9.93
N PRO A 88 4.44 4.80 -11.17
CA PRO A 88 3.24 4.80 -11.99
C PRO A 88 2.29 3.72 -11.47
N VAL A 89 1.03 4.09 -11.25
CA VAL A 89 -0.03 3.21 -10.75
C VAL A 89 -1.31 3.39 -11.57
N ILE A 90 -2.29 2.52 -11.35
CA ILE A 90 -3.64 2.67 -11.90
C ILE A 90 -4.59 2.88 -10.73
N VAL A 91 -5.24 4.04 -10.69
CA VAL A 91 -6.24 4.41 -9.67
C VAL A 91 -7.56 4.61 -10.41
N ASP A 92 -8.59 3.87 -10.01
CA ASP A 92 -9.93 3.93 -10.61
C ASP A 92 -9.95 3.77 -12.15
N GLY A 93 -9.02 2.99 -12.70
CA GLY A 93 -8.87 2.78 -14.16
C GLY A 93 -8.11 3.91 -14.89
N TYR A 94 -7.68 4.95 -14.18
CA TYR A 94 -6.86 6.05 -14.68
C TYR A 94 -5.38 5.82 -14.36
N ARG A 95 -4.53 6.05 -15.37
CA ARG A 95 -3.07 6.04 -15.22
C ARG A 95 -2.69 7.20 -14.33
N SER A 96 -2.08 6.93 -13.20
CA SER A 96 -1.82 7.90 -12.13
C SER A 96 -0.41 7.73 -11.61
N VAL A 97 0.12 8.71 -10.88
CA VAL A 97 1.48 8.66 -10.32
C VAL A 97 1.40 8.90 -8.82
N VAL A 98 2.03 8.02 -8.05
CA VAL A 98 2.21 8.20 -6.60
C VAL A 98 3.61 8.73 -6.35
N VAL A 99 3.69 9.77 -5.54
CA VAL A 99 4.91 10.48 -5.17
C VAL A 99 5.02 10.49 -3.65
N ASP A 100 6.09 9.94 -3.11
CA ASP A 100 6.36 9.95 -1.68
C ASP A 100 6.82 11.35 -1.22
N GLU A 101 6.30 11.85 -0.10
CA GLU A 101 6.70 13.15 0.45
C GLU A 101 8.19 13.20 0.81
N ARG A 102 8.83 12.05 1.10
CA ARG A 102 10.28 11.97 1.33
C ARG A 102 11.11 12.50 0.14
N LEU A 103 10.54 12.48 -1.07
CA LEU A 103 11.19 13.07 -2.24
C LEU A 103 11.41 14.58 -2.06
N ARG A 104 10.54 15.27 -1.33
CA ARG A 104 10.66 16.70 -1.06
C ARG A 104 11.88 17.03 -0.20
N GLU A 105 12.21 16.17 0.76
CA GLU A 105 13.36 16.36 1.64
C GLU A 105 14.68 16.01 0.93
N LEU A 106 14.64 14.98 0.08
CA LEU A 106 15.80 14.54 -0.69
C LEU A 106 16.11 15.49 -1.84
N GLU A 107 15.11 15.77 -2.67
CA GLU A 107 15.24 16.53 -3.93
C GLU A 107 14.04 17.48 -4.11
N PRO A 108 14.06 18.66 -3.46
CA PRO A 108 12.97 19.63 -3.53
C PRO A 108 12.63 20.08 -4.96
N LEU A 109 13.63 20.09 -5.86
CA LEU A 109 13.45 20.45 -7.26
C LEU A 109 12.64 19.40 -8.03
N ALA A 110 12.88 18.12 -7.75
CA ALA A 110 12.11 17.03 -8.36
C ALA A 110 10.66 17.09 -7.87
N TRP A 111 10.44 17.26 -6.56
CA TRP A 111 9.11 17.44 -5.99
C TRP A 111 8.37 18.62 -6.64
N LYS A 112 9.03 19.78 -6.75
CA LYS A 112 8.47 20.95 -7.43
C LYS A 112 8.11 20.66 -8.88
N PHE A 113 8.97 19.96 -9.63
CA PHE A 113 8.67 19.57 -11.01
C PHE A 113 7.41 18.70 -11.11
N VAL A 114 7.19 17.77 -10.19
CA VAL A 114 5.96 16.95 -10.19
C VAL A 114 4.72 17.81 -9.89
N MET A 115 4.81 18.73 -8.92
CA MET A 115 3.70 19.62 -8.59
C MET A 115 3.40 20.61 -9.72
N ASP A 116 4.43 21.19 -10.33
CA ASP A 116 4.30 22.07 -11.48
C ASP A 116 3.67 21.29 -12.65
N PHE A 117 4.11 20.06 -12.92
CA PHE A 117 3.51 19.20 -13.94
C PHE A 117 2.01 18.96 -13.70
N ALA A 118 1.61 18.66 -12.45
CA ALA A 118 0.20 18.48 -12.13
C ALA A 118 -0.61 19.76 -12.36
N THR A 119 -0.05 20.90 -11.93
CA THR A 119 -0.70 22.22 -12.04
C THR A 119 -0.84 22.66 -13.50
N ASP A 120 0.22 22.56 -14.29
CA ASP A 120 0.27 22.96 -15.69
C ASP A 120 -0.70 22.15 -16.56
N ASN A 121 -0.97 20.91 -16.17
CA ASN A 121 -1.88 20.00 -16.87
C ASN A 121 -3.28 19.93 -16.24
N HIS A 122 -3.57 20.78 -15.24
CA HIS A 122 -4.84 20.79 -14.51
C HIS A 122 -5.24 19.40 -13.99
N LEU A 123 -4.27 18.63 -13.51
CA LEU A 123 -4.49 17.27 -13.00
C LEU A 123 -4.98 17.31 -11.57
N LYS A 124 -5.94 16.44 -11.27
CA LYS A 124 -6.40 16.29 -9.90
C LYS A 124 -5.33 15.62 -9.05
N THR A 125 -5.03 16.19 -7.90
CA THR A 125 -4.07 15.66 -6.94
C THR A 125 -4.77 15.26 -5.64
N GLU A 126 -4.27 14.19 -5.00
CA GLU A 126 -4.79 13.69 -3.73
C GLU A 126 -3.63 13.38 -2.79
N GLU A 127 -3.70 13.84 -1.55
CA GLU A 127 -2.75 13.42 -0.52
C GLU A 127 -3.27 12.18 0.21
N ARG A 128 -2.43 11.16 0.35
CA ARG A 128 -2.73 9.91 1.03
C ARG A 128 -1.69 9.64 2.11
N GLU A 129 -2.15 9.22 3.27
CA GLU A 129 -1.28 8.78 4.35
C GLU A 129 -1.35 7.25 4.44
N ILE A 130 -0.21 6.58 4.25
CA ILE A 130 -0.14 5.13 4.27
C ILE A 130 0.60 4.67 5.52
N ALA A 131 -0.02 3.76 6.25
CA ALA A 131 0.59 3.01 7.33
C ALA A 131 1.67 2.07 6.76
N HIS A 132 2.95 2.37 7.00
CA HIS A 132 4.04 1.47 6.67
C HIS A 132 4.43 0.66 7.91
N PRO A 133 4.30 -0.67 7.91
CA PRO A 133 4.81 -1.49 9.01
C PRO A 133 6.35 -1.37 9.05
N SER A 134 6.92 -1.20 10.24
CA SER A 134 8.38 -1.21 10.46
C SER A 134 9.02 -2.53 10.12
#